data_AF-A0A4R7CAG2-F1
#
_entry.id   AF-A0A4R7CAG2-F1
#
_cell.length_a   1.000
_cell.length_b   1.000
_cell.length_c   1.000
_cell.angle_alpha   90.00
_cell.angle_beta   90.00
_cell.angle_gamma   90.00
#
_symmetry.space_group_name_H-M   'P 1'
#
loop_
_entity.id
_entity.type
_entity.pdbx_description
1 polymer ?
#
loop_
_entity_poly.entity_id
_entity_poly.type
_entity_poly.pdbx_seq_one_letter_code
_entity_poly.pdbx_strand_id
1 'polypeptide(L)'
;MANHDLADHDLTGIWQGLYSYEGIGPHVGFTATLLETGGALYGMTHEREPWAGSSDLEASLSGLRSGQAVVFTKAYSVQDEAHPPIAYDGTVSADGTEIEGTWMLSTLHRETMSGRFLMSRPERRAVERERALAERR
;
A
#
# COMPACT_ATOMS: atom_id res chain seq x y z
N MET A 1 20.45 -27.12 -15.10
CA MET A 1 19.00 -27.22 -14.87
C MET A 1 18.67 -26.14 -13.85
N ALA A 2 17.83 -25.17 -14.22
CA ALA A 2 17.59 -23.97 -13.42
C ALA A 2 16.85 -24.31 -12.13
N ASN A 3 17.39 -23.86 -11.01
CA ASN A 3 16.84 -24.02 -9.68
C ASN A 3 15.69 -23.00 -9.51
N HIS A 4 14.48 -23.35 -9.96
CA HIS A 4 13.27 -22.56 -9.75
C HIS A 4 12.66 -22.89 -8.38
N ASP A 5 13.44 -22.67 -7.32
CA ASP A 5 13.05 -23.03 -5.94
C ASP A 5 13.37 -21.92 -4.94
N LEU A 6 13.14 -20.69 -5.40
CA LEU A 6 12.69 -19.58 -4.58
C LEU A 6 11.59 -18.93 -5.40
N ALA A 7 10.33 -19.25 -5.13
CA ALA A 7 9.27 -18.30 -5.46
C ALA A 7 9.57 -17.06 -4.60
N ASP A 8 10.42 -16.17 -5.11
CA ASP A 8 10.35 -14.76 -4.74
C ASP A 8 8.94 -14.37 -5.15
N HIS A 9 8.05 -14.28 -4.16
CA HIS A 9 6.63 -14.10 -4.42
C HIS A 9 6.47 -12.71 -5.01
N ASP A 10 6.39 -12.68 -6.35
CA ASP A 10 6.09 -11.51 -7.17
C ASP A 10 4.89 -10.76 -6.56
N LEU A 11 5.06 -9.46 -6.32
CA LEU A 11 4.03 -8.61 -5.74
C LEU A 11 2.85 -8.33 -6.66
N THR A 12 2.89 -8.79 -7.91
CA THR A 12 1.82 -8.61 -8.88
C THR A 12 0.48 -9.14 -8.35
N GLY A 13 -0.57 -8.35 -8.56
CA GLY A 13 -1.95 -8.69 -8.20
C GLY A 13 -2.68 -7.61 -7.42
N ILE A 14 -3.82 -8.01 -6.84
CA ILE A 14 -4.69 -7.13 -6.07
C ILE A 14 -4.31 -7.18 -4.60
N TRP A 15 -4.30 -6.01 -3.96
CA TRP A 15 -3.97 -5.80 -2.57
C TRP A 15 -5.05 -4.96 -1.89
N GLN A 16 -5.32 -5.26 -0.63
CA GLN A 16 -6.21 -4.49 0.23
C GLN A 16 -5.38 -3.76 1.27
N GLY A 17 -5.48 -2.44 1.25
CA GLY A 17 -4.63 -1.54 2.00
C GLY A 17 -5.38 -0.74 3.06
N LEU A 18 -4.63 -0.34 4.08
CA LEU A 18 -5.01 0.64 5.08
C LEU A 18 -3.84 1.59 5.29
N TYR A 19 -4.13 2.87 5.46
CA TYR A 19 -3.17 3.82 6.02
C TYR A 19 -3.79 4.63 7.16
N SER A 20 -2.93 5.22 7.97
CA SER A 20 -3.31 6.08 9.10
C SER A 20 -2.39 7.29 9.10
N TYR A 21 -2.86 8.41 9.66
CA TYR A 21 -2.02 9.54 10.04
C TYR A 21 -1.48 9.31 11.45
N GLU A 22 -0.25 9.72 11.73
CA GLU A 22 0.32 9.60 13.08
C GLU A 22 -0.60 10.27 14.13
N GLY A 23 -1.18 9.44 15.01
CA GLY A 23 -1.96 9.89 16.16
C GLY A 23 -3.32 10.55 15.86
N ILE A 24 -3.79 10.56 14.61
CA ILE A 24 -4.99 11.32 14.22
C ILE A 24 -5.89 10.52 13.27
N GLY A 25 -7.20 10.52 13.57
CA GLY A 25 -8.25 10.14 12.62
C GLY A 25 -8.46 8.62 12.41
N PRO A 26 -9.49 8.24 11.63
CA PRO A 26 -9.75 6.85 11.27
C PRO A 26 -8.72 6.33 10.25
N HIS A 27 -8.54 5.01 10.23
CA HIS A 27 -7.81 4.36 9.14
C HIS A 27 -8.55 4.54 7.82
N VAL A 28 -7.80 4.85 6.76
CA VAL A 28 -8.34 4.97 5.40
C VAL A 28 -8.03 3.69 4.63
N GLY A 29 -9.08 3.07 4.10
CA GLY A 29 -8.97 1.87 3.28
C GLY A 29 -8.77 2.19 1.81
N PHE A 30 -7.95 1.39 1.14
CA PHE A 30 -7.72 1.47 -0.31
C PHE A 30 -7.58 0.09 -0.93
N THR A 31 -7.84 -0.01 -2.22
CA THR A 31 -7.45 -1.16 -3.05
C THR A 31 -6.26 -0.76 -3.90
N ALA A 32 -5.29 -1.65 -4.06
CA ALA A 32 -4.21 -1.46 -5.02
C ALA A 32 -4.13 -2.61 -6.00
N THR A 33 -3.74 -2.30 -7.24
CA THR A 33 -3.29 -3.30 -8.22
C THR A 33 -1.82 -3.05 -8.48
N LEU A 34 -0.98 -4.02 -8.17
CA LEU A 34 0.48 -3.95 -8.33
C LEU A 34 0.94 -4.79 -9.52
N LEU A 35 2.04 -4.36 -10.12
CA LEU A 35 2.81 -5.07 -11.13
C LEU A 35 4.28 -4.97 -10.76
N GLU A 36 4.95 -6.12 -10.61
CA GLU A 36 6.39 -6.19 -10.40
C GLU A 36 7.08 -6.79 -11.64
N THR A 37 8.16 -6.16 -12.07
CA THR A 37 8.97 -6.67 -13.18
C THR A 37 10.43 -6.29 -12.99
N GLY A 38 11.30 -7.30 -12.83
CA GLY A 38 12.74 -7.07 -12.66
C GLY A 38 13.09 -6.16 -11.47
N GLY A 39 12.33 -6.25 -10.37
CA GLY A 39 12.48 -5.39 -9.19
C GLY A 39 11.88 -3.98 -9.33
N ALA A 40 11.37 -3.60 -10.50
CA ALA A 40 10.54 -2.41 -10.64
C ALA A 40 9.12 -2.70 -10.17
N LEU A 41 8.54 -1.78 -9.41
CA LEU A 41 7.19 -1.89 -8.85
C LEU A 41 6.32 -0.75 -9.38
N TYR A 42 5.22 -1.10 -10.00
CA TYR A 42 4.22 -0.16 -10.52
C TYR A 42 2.85 -0.51 -9.97
N GLY A 43 1.92 0.44 -10.01
CA GLY A 43 0.55 0.12 -9.67
C GLY A 43 -0.41 1.29 -9.72
N MET A 44 -1.62 1.02 -9.28
CA MET A 44 -2.68 2.00 -9.12
C MET A 44 -3.42 1.74 -7.82
N THR A 45 -3.88 2.80 -7.17
CA THR A 45 -4.73 2.73 -5.98
C THR A 45 -6.07 3.39 -6.23
N HIS A 46 -7.11 2.82 -5.61
CA HIS A 46 -8.46 3.35 -5.53
C HIS A 46 -8.85 3.47 -4.06
N GLU A 47 -9.28 4.65 -3.64
CA GLU A 47 -9.74 4.91 -2.27
C GLU A 47 -10.87 5.92 -2.26
N ARG A 48 -11.63 5.96 -1.17
CA ARG A 48 -12.60 7.03 -0.94
C ARG A 48 -11.90 8.18 -0.26
N GLU A 49 -12.20 9.41 -0.68
CA GLU A 49 -11.65 10.59 -0.03
C GLU A 49 -11.99 10.58 1.49
N PRO A 50 -11.01 10.81 2.39
CA PRO A 50 -11.21 10.52 3.82
C PRO A 50 -12.08 11.51 4.60
N TRP A 51 -12.17 12.78 4.18
CA TRP A 51 -12.75 13.86 4.99
C TRP A 51 -14.14 14.32 4.52
N ALA A 52 -14.33 14.48 3.22
CA ALA A 52 -15.58 14.79 2.55
C ALA A 52 -16.35 13.54 2.06
N GLY A 53 -15.67 12.41 1.82
CA GLY A 53 -16.27 11.11 1.50
C GLY A 53 -17.08 11.06 0.20
N SER A 54 -17.05 12.12 -0.61
CA SER A 54 -17.94 12.33 -1.75
C SER A 54 -17.35 11.91 -3.09
N SER A 55 -16.03 11.64 -3.14
CA SER A 55 -15.31 11.32 -4.37
C SER A 55 -14.40 10.11 -4.19
N ASP A 56 -14.30 9.30 -5.24
CA ASP A 56 -13.26 8.29 -5.35
C ASP A 56 -11.97 8.95 -5.85
N LEU A 57 -10.85 8.59 -5.24
CA LEU A 57 -9.51 9.06 -5.60
C LEU A 57 -8.74 7.92 -6.27
N GLU A 58 -8.11 8.25 -7.38
CA GLU A 58 -7.19 7.38 -8.10
C GLU A 58 -5.76 7.92 -7.98
N ALA A 59 -4.79 7.02 -7.80
CA ALA A 59 -3.38 7.39 -7.79
C ALA A 59 -2.52 6.30 -8.41
N SER A 60 -1.46 6.72 -9.09
CA SER A 60 -0.41 5.84 -9.60
C SER A 60 0.64 5.55 -8.52
N LEU A 61 1.24 4.36 -8.58
CA LEU A 61 2.39 3.94 -7.78
C LEU A 61 3.57 3.66 -8.71
N SER A 62 4.77 4.12 -8.33
CA SER A 62 6.02 3.83 -9.04
C SER A 62 7.17 3.73 -8.05
N GLY A 63 7.96 2.67 -8.17
CA GLY A 63 8.99 2.35 -7.18
C GLY A 63 9.81 1.11 -7.50
N LEU A 64 10.45 0.57 -6.47
CA LEU A 64 11.38 -0.55 -6.55
C LEU A 64 11.19 -1.50 -5.37
N ARG A 65 11.48 -2.78 -5.61
CA ARG A 65 11.66 -3.82 -4.61
C ARG A 65 13.10 -4.34 -4.64
N SER A 66 13.69 -4.54 -3.46
CA SER A 66 14.98 -5.22 -3.30
C SER A 66 14.90 -6.18 -2.12
N GLY A 67 14.83 -7.49 -2.41
CA GLY A 67 14.55 -8.50 -1.39
C GLY A 67 13.20 -8.22 -0.75
N GLN A 68 13.16 -8.04 0.57
CA GLN A 68 11.93 -7.66 1.29
C GLN A 68 11.72 -6.14 1.37
N ALA A 69 12.69 -5.30 1.02
CA ALA A 69 12.52 -3.87 1.08
C ALA A 69 11.74 -3.36 -0.13
N VAL A 70 10.78 -2.46 0.08
CA VAL A 70 10.05 -1.76 -0.99
C VAL A 70 10.03 -0.27 -0.74
N VAL A 71 10.24 0.50 -1.81
CA VAL A 71 10.11 1.95 -1.80
C VAL A 71 9.29 2.36 -3.01
N PHE A 72 8.28 3.20 -2.84
CA PHE A 72 7.48 3.69 -3.96
C PHE A 72 6.88 5.06 -3.67
N THR A 73 6.54 5.76 -4.74
CA THR A 73 5.86 7.05 -4.68
C THR A 73 4.42 6.87 -5.14
N LYS A 74 3.47 7.40 -4.35
CA LYS A 74 2.07 7.55 -4.74
C LYS A 74 1.84 8.95 -5.27
N ALA A 75 1.22 9.06 -6.44
CA ALA A 75 0.83 10.33 -7.06
C ALA A 75 -0.61 10.25 -7.56
N TYR A 76 -1.48 11.09 -7.00
CA TYR A 76 -2.88 11.16 -7.41
C TYR A 76 -3.02 11.60 -8.88
N SER A 77 -4.02 11.05 -9.57
CA SER A 77 -4.31 11.39 -10.98
C SER A 77 -4.75 12.84 -11.13
N VAL A 78 -5.33 13.43 -10.08
CA VAL A 78 -5.55 14.87 -9.98
C VAL A 78 -4.21 15.54 -9.76
N GLN A 79 -3.66 16.14 -10.83
CA GLN A 79 -2.42 16.90 -10.77
C GLN A 79 -2.73 18.35 -10.36
N ASP A 80 -2.72 18.61 -9.07
CA ASP A 80 -2.76 19.97 -8.53
C ASP A 80 -1.70 20.15 -7.42
N GLU A 81 -1.44 21.40 -7.04
CA GLU A 81 -0.51 21.73 -5.95
C GLU A 81 -0.95 21.19 -4.57
N ALA A 82 -2.22 20.81 -4.42
CA ALA A 82 -2.77 20.29 -3.18
C ALA A 82 -2.47 18.79 -2.97
N HIS A 83 -2.10 18.06 -4.02
CA HIS A 83 -1.79 16.63 -3.96
C HIS A 83 -0.33 16.33 -4.37
N PRO A 84 0.67 16.77 -3.58
CA PRO A 84 2.05 16.45 -3.87
C PRO A 84 2.31 14.93 -3.77
N PRO A 85 3.36 14.42 -4.46
CA PRO A 85 3.72 13.01 -4.37
C PRO A 85 4.03 12.58 -2.93
N ILE A 86 3.54 11.39 -2.56
CA ILE A 86 3.69 10.80 -1.23
C ILE A 86 4.73 9.67 -1.31
N ALA A 87 5.75 9.72 -0.48
CA ALA A 87 6.78 8.69 -0.41
C ALA A 87 6.35 7.55 0.54
N TYR A 88 6.61 6.31 0.15
CA TYR A 88 6.38 5.10 0.94
C TYR A 88 7.68 4.33 1.10
N ASP A 89 7.92 3.87 2.32
CA ASP A 89 9.01 2.98 2.70
C ASP A 89 8.41 1.81 3.48
N GLY A 90 8.66 0.59 3.02
CA GLY A 90 8.05 -0.59 3.62
C GLY A 90 8.85 -1.87 3.45
N THR A 91 8.33 -2.92 4.09
CA THR A 91 8.88 -4.26 4.09
C THR A 91 7.80 -5.27 3.72
N VAL A 92 8.13 -6.17 2.80
CA VAL A 92 7.32 -7.31 2.41
C VAL A 92 7.52 -8.44 3.41
N SER A 93 6.45 -9.13 3.80
CA SER A 93 6.55 -10.36 4.59
C SER A 93 7.32 -11.46 3.85
N ALA A 94 7.90 -12.40 4.59
CA ALA A 94 8.66 -13.51 4.01
C ALA A 94 7.84 -14.39 3.04
N ASP A 95 6.52 -14.44 3.21
CA ASP A 95 5.59 -15.18 2.33
C ASP A 95 5.01 -14.32 1.19
N GLY A 96 5.38 -13.04 1.08
CA GLY A 96 4.91 -12.14 0.01
C GLY A 96 3.41 -11.85 0.05
N THR A 97 2.77 -11.98 1.22
CA THR A 97 1.33 -11.74 1.39
C THR A 97 0.99 -10.42 2.07
N GLU A 98 1.98 -9.73 2.64
CA GLU A 98 1.86 -8.42 3.27
C GLU A 98 2.96 -7.47 2.86
N ILE A 99 2.63 -6.18 2.88
CA ILE A 99 3.57 -5.08 2.84
C ILE A 99 3.18 -4.10 3.94
N GLU A 100 4.10 -3.78 4.84
CA GLU A 100 3.86 -2.78 5.89
C GLU A 100 4.98 -1.76 5.95
N GLY A 101 4.68 -0.57 6.45
CA GLY A 101 5.70 0.47 6.57
C GLY A 101 5.14 1.83 6.92
N THR A 102 5.85 2.86 6.48
CA THR A 102 5.52 4.27 6.68
C THR A 102 5.31 4.98 5.36
N TRP A 103 4.46 6.00 5.40
CA TRP A 103 4.34 6.98 4.33
C TRP A 103 4.71 8.37 4.85
N MET A 104 5.19 9.23 3.94
CA MET A 104 5.58 10.60 4.24
C MET A 104 5.15 11.53 3.10
N LEU A 105 4.57 12.65 3.47
CA LEU A 105 4.13 13.72 2.59
C LEU A 105 4.79 15.03 3.00
N SER A 106 5.53 15.64 2.08
CA SER A 106 6.07 16.99 2.26
C SER A 106 5.14 18.01 1.61
N THR A 107 4.53 18.89 2.40
CA THR A 107 3.61 19.90 1.89
C THR A 107 4.34 21.22 1.57
N LEU A 108 3.71 22.08 0.76
CA LEU A 108 4.24 23.39 0.39
C LEU A 108 4.48 24.32 1.61
N HIS A 109 3.79 24.09 2.72
CA HIS A 109 3.93 24.88 3.95
C HIS A 109 5.06 24.40 4.87
N ARG A 110 5.94 23.51 4.38
CA ARG A 110 7.06 22.90 5.14
C ARG A 110 6.61 22.05 6.33
N GLU A 111 5.34 21.70 6.38
CA GLU A 111 4.82 20.69 7.31
C GLU A 111 4.95 19.31 6.65
N THR A 112 5.52 18.37 7.41
CA THR A 112 5.61 16.98 7.01
C THR A 112 4.49 16.23 7.69
N MET A 113 3.67 15.54 6.89
CA MET A 113 2.72 14.57 7.39
C MET A 113 3.28 13.17 7.20
N SER A 114 3.04 12.29 8.15
CA SER A 114 3.48 10.90 8.08
C SER A 114 2.47 9.97 8.72
N GLY A 115 2.68 8.68 8.50
CA GLY A 115 1.85 7.66 9.06
C GLY A 115 2.26 6.26 8.69
N ARG A 116 1.47 5.28 9.14
CA ARG A 116 1.69 3.86 8.85
C ARG A 116 0.76 3.39 7.77
N PHE A 117 1.22 2.41 6.99
CA PHE A 117 0.39 1.65 6.07
C PHE A 117 0.59 0.14 6.24
N LEU A 118 -0.42 -0.61 5.83
CA LEU A 118 -0.41 -2.07 5.68
C LEU A 118 -1.20 -2.41 4.41
N MET A 119 -0.67 -3.33 3.61
CA MET A 119 -1.36 -3.94 2.48
C MET A 119 -1.29 -5.46 2.62
N SER A 120 -2.37 -6.14 2.26
CA SER A 120 -2.45 -7.61 2.33
C SER A 120 -3.16 -8.18 1.12
N ARG A 121 -2.80 -9.41 0.71
CA ARG A 121 -3.56 -10.13 -0.32
C ARG A 121 -4.98 -10.46 0.17
N PRO A 122 -6.02 -10.35 -0.68
CA PRO A 122 -7.42 -10.59 -0.31
C PRO A 122 -7.68 -11.95 0.37
N GLU A 123 -6.99 -13.00 -0.06
CA GLU A 123 -7.13 -14.37 0.44
C GLU A 123 -6.79 -14.47 1.94
N ARG A 124 -5.75 -13.76 2.37
CA ARG A 124 -5.32 -13.72 3.77
C ARG A 124 -6.35 -13.01 4.67
N ARG A 125 -6.90 -11.89 4.20
CA ARG A 125 -7.98 -11.15 4.88
C ARG A 125 -9.25 -12.01 5.05
N ALA A 126 -9.54 -12.91 4.12
CA ALA A 126 -10.65 -13.86 4.27
C ALA A 126 -10.38 -14.84 5.42
N VAL A 127 -9.18 -15.44 5.45
CA VAL A 127 -8.76 -16.36 6.52
C VAL A 127 -8.76 -15.70 7.91
N GLU A 128 -8.24 -14.47 8.03
CA GLU A 128 -8.25 -13.72 9.30
C GLU A 128 -9.67 -13.44 9.79
N ARG A 129 -10.58 -13.06 8.88
CA ARG A 129 -11.98 -12.83 9.23
C ARG A 129 -12.64 -14.10 9.73
N GLU A 130 -12.44 -15.22 9.04
CA GLU A 130 -12.98 -16.52 9.45
C GLU A 130 -12.45 -16.95 10.83
N ARG A 131 -11.16 -16.77 11.10
CA ARG A 131 -10.55 -17.05 12.42
C ARG A 131 -11.16 -16.16 13.52
N ALA A 132 -11.25 -14.85 13.28
CA ALA A 132 -11.84 -13.92 14.25
C ALA A 132 -13.33 -14.21 14.54
N LEU A 133 -14.06 -14.75 13.56
CA LEU A 133 -15.44 -15.22 13.73
C LEU A 133 -15.52 -16.52 14.52
N ALA A 134 -14.55 -17.43 14.35
CA ALA A 134 -14.49 -18.70 15.07
C ALA A 134 -14.14 -18.52 16.56
N GLU A 135 -13.25 -17.57 16.89
CA GLU A 135 -12.84 -17.27 18.28
C GLU A 135 -13.90 -16.52 19.11
N ARG A 136 -14.96 -16.01 18.46
CA ARG A 136 -16.08 -15.31 19.11
C ARG A 136 -17.29 -16.22 19.40
N ARG A 137 -17.18 -17.52 19.16
CA ARG A 137 -18.21 -18.55 19.43
C ARG A 137 -17.82 -19.42 20.61
#